data_AF-A0A6N2BEM1-F1
#
_entry.id   AF-A0A6N2BEM1-F1
#
_cell.length_a   1.000
_cell.length_b   1.000
_cell.length_c   1.000
_cell.angle_alpha   90.00
_cell.angle_beta   90.00
_cell.angle_gamma   90.00
#
_symmetry.space_group_name_H-M   'P 1'
#
loop_
_entity.id
_entity.type
_entity.pdbx_description
1 polymer ?
#
loop_
_entity_poly.entity_id
_entity_poly.type
_entity_poly.pdbx_seq_one_letter_code
_entity_poly.pdbx_strand_id
1 'polypeptide(L)'
;MIVLCMIPSCLSKICSLANPTKRRNVYEGDKPFAQRENKLACELKLLKSLALPLMTAFIALSPIVNPPVSVGQTIDVQKGASLFNRACIGCHYEGGNIIQPGATLFLKDLQRNGVDTEEEIYRVTYYGKGRMPGFGQNCTPRGQCTFGPRLQDDEIKLLAEFVKSQADQDWPKIENSGD
;
A
#
# COMPACT_ATOMS: atom_id res chain seq x y z
N MET A 1 -18.58 -39.46 -12.88
CA MET A 1 -18.50 -38.79 -14.19
C MET A 1 -17.25 -37.94 -14.20
N ILE A 2 -16.25 -38.45 -14.91
CA ILE A 2 -14.98 -37.81 -15.23
C ILE A 2 -15.19 -37.05 -16.54
N VAL A 3 -14.67 -35.83 -16.67
CA VAL A 3 -14.28 -35.29 -17.98
C VAL A 3 -12.85 -34.80 -17.87
N LEU A 4 -11.94 -35.59 -18.45
CA LEU A 4 -10.60 -35.26 -18.88
C LEU A 4 -10.65 -34.25 -20.04
N CYS A 5 -9.64 -33.37 -20.14
CA CYS A 5 -8.84 -33.19 -21.36
C CYS A 5 -7.62 -32.30 -21.02
N MET A 6 -6.44 -32.86 -20.77
CA MET A 6 -5.36 -33.21 -21.73
C MET A 6 -4.48 -32.00 -22.12
N ILE A 7 -3.24 -32.05 -21.62
CA ILE A 7 -2.04 -31.27 -21.96
C ILE A 7 -1.55 -31.71 -23.37
N PRO A 8 -0.63 -30.99 -24.04
CA PRO A 8 0.78 -31.39 -23.93
C PRO A 8 1.81 -30.26 -23.96
N SER A 9 2.90 -30.54 -23.24
CA SER A 9 4.22 -29.92 -23.17
C SER A 9 5.02 -30.09 -24.47
N CYS A 10 6.03 -29.23 -24.72
CA CYS A 10 7.36 -29.50 -25.32
C CYS A 10 8.14 -28.16 -25.38
N LEU A 11 9.31 -27.94 -24.76
CA LEU A 11 10.65 -28.58 -24.82
C LEU A 11 11.55 -28.05 -25.96
N SER A 12 12.48 -27.15 -25.57
CA SER A 12 13.88 -26.99 -25.98
C SER A 12 14.36 -26.88 -27.45
N LYS A 13 15.34 -25.96 -27.62
CA LYS A 13 16.68 -26.16 -28.26
C LYS A 13 16.91 -25.68 -29.72
N ILE A 14 17.76 -24.64 -29.81
CA ILE A 14 18.95 -24.40 -30.68
C ILE A 14 18.98 -25.01 -32.11
N CYS A 15 19.20 -24.17 -33.13
CA CYS A 15 20.38 -24.18 -34.05
C CYS A 15 20.11 -23.47 -35.38
N SER A 16 21.14 -22.76 -35.82
CA SER A 16 21.37 -22.07 -37.09
C SER A 16 21.13 -22.92 -38.36
N LEU A 17 20.81 -22.28 -39.50
CA LEU A 17 21.66 -22.27 -40.70
C LEU A 17 21.06 -21.47 -41.88
N ALA A 18 21.98 -20.91 -42.67
CA ALA A 18 21.98 -20.78 -44.14
C ALA A 18 21.35 -19.55 -44.85
N ASN A 19 22.27 -18.62 -45.17
CA ASN A 19 22.55 -17.92 -46.45
C ASN A 19 21.67 -18.21 -47.70
N PRO A 20 21.57 -17.24 -48.64
CA PRO A 20 22.39 -17.37 -49.86
C PRO A 20 22.96 -16.05 -50.47
N THR A 21 24.26 -16.14 -50.84
CA THR A 21 24.90 -15.77 -52.13
C THR A 21 24.94 -14.33 -52.71
N LYS A 22 26.19 -13.82 -52.78
CA LYS A 22 26.99 -13.52 -54.00
C LYS A 22 26.64 -12.30 -54.88
N ARG A 23 27.56 -11.33 -54.93
CA ARG A 23 28.14 -10.75 -56.17
C ARG A 23 29.59 -10.30 -55.95
N ARG A 24 30.37 -10.35 -57.03
CA ARG A 24 31.85 -10.23 -57.13
C ARG A 24 32.17 -9.12 -58.16
N ASN A 25 33.36 -8.51 -58.07
CA ASN A 25 34.26 -7.89 -59.09
C ASN A 25 35.09 -6.78 -58.38
N VAL A 26 36.40 -6.91 -58.10
CA VAL A 26 37.63 -6.88 -58.94
C VAL A 26 37.89 -5.50 -59.59
N TYR A 27 38.93 -4.77 -59.16
CA TYR A 27 40.18 -4.47 -59.90
C TYR A 27 41.17 -3.61 -59.08
N GLU A 28 42.44 -3.74 -59.47
CA GLU A 28 43.71 -3.49 -58.78
C GLU A 28 44.24 -2.05 -58.94
N GLY A 29 45.09 -1.59 -58.01
CA GLY A 29 45.81 -0.32 -58.11
C GLY A 29 46.95 -0.19 -57.08
N ASP A 30 48.16 0.05 -57.58
CA ASP A 30 49.49 -0.19 -57.01
C ASP A 30 50.07 0.86 -56.02
N LYS A 31 50.83 0.36 -55.02
CA LYS A 31 52.13 0.85 -54.44
C LYS A 31 52.20 2.21 -53.65
N PRO A 32 53.32 2.53 -52.94
CA PRO A 32 54.09 1.75 -51.95
C PRO A 32 54.57 2.58 -50.71
N PHE A 33 55.08 1.88 -49.68
CA PHE A 33 56.21 2.21 -48.77
C PHE A 33 56.27 3.52 -47.93
N ALA A 34 56.31 3.35 -46.59
CA ALA A 34 57.30 3.92 -45.64
C ALA A 34 56.91 3.49 -44.20
N GLN A 35 57.51 2.42 -43.64
CA GLN A 35 58.67 2.43 -42.74
C GLN A 35 58.46 3.25 -41.44
N ARG A 36 58.37 2.57 -40.27
CA ARG A 36 59.44 2.53 -39.23
C ARG A 36 58.97 1.82 -37.94
N GLU A 37 59.42 0.58 -37.82
CA GLU A 37 60.00 -0.11 -36.65
C GLU A 37 59.57 0.24 -35.20
N ASN A 38 58.96 -0.77 -34.57
CA ASN A 38 59.43 -1.51 -33.38
C ASN A 38 59.85 -0.77 -32.09
N LYS A 39 59.36 -1.38 -30.99
CA LYS A 39 60.08 -1.63 -29.72
C LYS A 39 59.88 -0.58 -28.61
N LEU A 40 58.81 -0.76 -27.82
CA LEU A 40 58.94 -0.58 -26.37
C LEU A 40 57.84 -1.34 -25.60
N ALA A 41 57.80 -2.65 -25.78
CA ALA A 41 57.17 -3.57 -24.83
C ALA A 41 58.11 -3.74 -23.61
N CYS A 42 58.20 -2.71 -22.78
CA CYS A 42 58.68 -2.73 -21.40
C CYS A 42 58.30 -1.35 -20.84
N GLU A 43 57.88 -1.26 -19.57
CA GLU A 43 57.38 -0.03 -18.95
C GLU A 43 55.90 0.35 -19.18
N LEU A 44 54.97 -0.60 -18.99
CA LEU A 44 53.69 -0.25 -18.35
C LEU A 44 53.09 -1.41 -17.53
N LYS A 45 53.97 -2.24 -16.94
CA LYS A 45 53.62 -3.17 -15.85
C LYS A 45 53.66 -2.49 -14.47
N LEU A 46 53.63 -1.16 -14.43
CA LEU A 46 53.85 -0.38 -13.22
C LEU A 46 52.69 0.57 -12.84
N LEU A 47 51.53 0.47 -13.50
CA LEU A 47 50.32 1.22 -13.12
C LEU A 47 49.07 0.34 -13.16
N LYS A 48 49.20 -0.90 -12.67
CA LYS A 48 48.07 -1.80 -12.32
C LYS A 48 47.79 -1.82 -10.81
N SER A 49 48.17 -0.76 -10.12
CA SER A 49 47.90 -0.58 -8.69
C SER A 49 47.31 0.81 -8.49
N LEU A 50 46.17 0.85 -7.80
CA LEU A 50 45.37 2.03 -7.45
C LEU A 50 44.54 2.66 -8.57
N ALA A 51 43.43 1.99 -8.91
CA ALA A 51 42.17 2.67 -9.23
C ALA A 51 41.01 1.85 -8.63
N LEU A 52 40.83 2.05 -7.32
CA LEU A 52 39.62 1.95 -6.51
C LEU A 52 38.42 1.13 -7.08
N PRO A 53 38.27 -0.17 -6.76
CA PRO A 53 36.98 -0.85 -6.85
C PRO A 53 36.25 -0.70 -5.51
N LEU A 54 35.65 0.45 -5.23
CA LEU A 54 34.80 0.66 -4.05
C LEU A 54 33.55 1.45 -4.40
N MET A 55 32.69 0.87 -5.25
CA MET A 55 31.28 1.27 -5.36
C MET A 55 30.36 0.07 -5.14
N THR A 56 30.70 -0.76 -4.14
CA THR A 56 29.87 -1.86 -3.61
C THR A 56 29.72 -1.75 -2.09
N ALA A 57 29.70 -0.53 -1.55
CA ALA A 57 29.60 -0.27 -0.11
C ALA A 57 28.62 0.85 0.28
N PHE A 58 27.51 1.03 -0.46
CA PHE A 58 26.45 1.99 -0.10
C PHE A 58 25.05 1.34 0.03
N ILE A 59 24.96 0.04 0.29
CA ILE A 59 23.71 -0.65 0.68
C ILE A 59 23.76 -1.15 2.15
N ALA A 60 24.83 -0.85 2.89
CA ALA A 60 25.06 -1.43 4.23
C ALA A 60 24.75 -0.49 5.41
N LEU A 61 24.21 0.72 5.19
CA LEU A 61 24.04 1.74 6.25
C LEU A 61 22.65 2.40 6.30
N SER A 62 21.62 1.75 5.75
CA SER A 62 20.24 2.17 6.04
C SER A 62 19.66 1.27 7.14
N PRO A 63 19.48 1.77 8.37
CA PRO A 63 18.63 1.08 9.32
C PRO A 63 17.18 1.28 8.85
N ILE A 64 16.71 0.44 7.93
CA ILE A 64 15.28 0.33 7.62
C ILE A 64 14.64 -0.41 8.80
N VAL A 65 14.43 0.32 9.89
CA VAL A 65 13.61 -0.13 11.02
C VAL A 65 12.17 0.16 10.61
N ASN A 66 11.59 -0.71 9.78
CA ASN A 66 10.14 -0.78 9.68
C ASN A 66 9.68 -1.57 10.90
N PRO A 67 9.05 -0.95 11.92
CA PRO A 67 8.43 -1.74 12.97
C PRO A 67 7.44 -2.71 12.29
N PRO A 68 7.39 -3.99 12.70
CA PRO A 68 6.37 -4.88 12.19
C PRO A 68 5.02 -4.27 12.55
N VAL A 69 4.29 -3.77 11.55
CA VAL A 69 2.88 -3.44 11.70
C VAL A 69 2.22 -4.72 12.21
N SER A 70 1.73 -4.67 13.45
CA SER A 70 1.12 -5.82 14.10
C SER A 70 -0.06 -6.27 13.25
N VAL A 71 -0.05 -7.55 12.83
CA VAL A 71 -1.15 -8.15 12.07
C VAL A 71 -2.49 -7.96 12.79
N GLY A 72 -2.48 -7.95 14.13
CA GLY A 72 -3.67 -7.68 14.95
C GLY A 72 -4.29 -6.31 14.68
N GLN A 73 -3.48 -5.25 14.59
CA GLN A 73 -3.95 -3.88 14.34
C GLN A 73 -4.68 -3.78 12.99
N THR A 74 -4.15 -4.45 11.95
CA THR A 74 -4.80 -4.42 10.63
C THR A 74 -6.14 -5.14 10.62
N ILE A 75 -6.26 -6.27 11.35
CA ILE A 75 -7.50 -7.03 11.44
C ILE A 75 -8.58 -6.22 12.15
N ASP A 76 -8.22 -5.53 13.23
CA ASP A 76 -9.16 -4.76 14.04
C ASP A 76 -9.64 -3.51 13.29
N VAL A 77 -8.78 -2.85 12.51
CA VAL A 77 -9.21 -1.76 11.59
C VAL A 77 -10.22 -2.27 10.57
N GLN A 78 -9.99 -3.44 9.96
CA GLN A 78 -10.93 -4.00 8.97
C GLN A 78 -12.28 -4.38 9.61
N LYS A 79 -12.26 -4.99 10.80
CA LYS A 79 -13.48 -5.28 11.56
C LYS A 79 -14.22 -3.99 11.94
N GLY A 80 -13.51 -2.98 12.45
CA GLY A 80 -14.05 -1.67 12.79
C GLY A 80 -14.72 -1.01 11.59
N ALA A 81 -14.06 -1.01 10.42
CA ALA A 81 -14.63 -0.52 9.17
C ALA A 81 -15.90 -1.29 8.77
N SER A 82 -15.90 -2.62 8.85
CA SER A 82 -17.07 -3.43 8.53
C SER A 82 -18.24 -3.16 9.49
N LEU A 83 -17.97 -3.00 10.79
CA LEU A 83 -18.99 -2.63 11.77
C LEU A 83 -19.54 -1.24 11.50
N PHE A 84 -18.67 -0.27 11.22
CA PHE A 84 -19.04 1.10 10.90
C PHE A 84 -19.94 1.18 9.66
N ASN A 85 -19.59 0.44 8.61
CA ASN A 85 -20.39 0.34 7.39
C ASN A 85 -21.78 -0.25 7.63
N ARG A 86 -21.93 -1.16 8.60
CA ARG A 86 -23.22 -1.77 8.94
C ARG A 86 -24.09 -0.90 9.83
N ALA A 87 -23.50 -0.14 10.75
CA ALA A 87 -24.23 0.53 11.83
C ALA A 87 -24.27 2.05 11.74
N CYS A 88 -23.25 2.69 11.16
CA CYS A 88 -22.99 4.12 11.32
C CYS A 88 -23.10 4.90 10.00
N ILE A 89 -22.78 4.26 8.86
CA ILE A 89 -22.66 4.91 7.56
C ILE A 89 -23.93 5.64 7.10
N GLY A 90 -25.10 5.17 7.53
CA GLY A 90 -26.38 5.78 7.18
C GLY A 90 -26.48 7.25 7.64
N CYS A 91 -25.78 7.62 8.72
CA CYS A 91 -25.72 8.99 9.21
C CYS A 91 -24.34 9.64 9.02
N HIS A 92 -23.28 8.83 9.07
CA HIS A 92 -21.88 9.27 9.13
C HIS A 92 -21.05 8.81 7.92
N TYR A 93 -21.63 8.88 6.73
CA TYR A 93 -20.91 8.58 5.49
C TYR A 93 -19.65 9.45 5.36
N GLU A 94 -18.50 8.80 5.08
CA GLU A 94 -17.17 9.43 4.98
C GLU A 94 -16.84 10.38 6.15
N GLY A 95 -17.26 10.03 7.36
CA GLY A 95 -17.03 10.86 8.55
C GLY A 95 -17.95 12.07 8.68
N GLY A 96 -18.88 12.27 7.76
CA GLY A 96 -19.85 13.36 7.80
C GLY A 96 -20.92 13.22 8.90
N ASN A 97 -21.94 14.07 8.83
CA ASN A 97 -23.17 13.93 9.61
C ASN A 97 -24.35 14.54 8.83
N ILE A 98 -25.21 13.70 8.26
CA ILE A 98 -26.35 14.17 7.45
C ILE A 98 -27.48 14.78 8.29
N ILE A 99 -27.49 14.51 9.61
CA ILE A 99 -28.57 14.91 10.52
C ILE A 99 -28.26 16.22 11.23
N GLN A 100 -26.99 16.47 11.57
CA GLN A 100 -26.58 17.64 12.35
C GLN A 100 -25.27 18.23 11.82
N PRO A 101 -25.34 19.36 11.09
CA PRO A 101 -24.16 20.12 10.71
C PRO A 101 -23.32 20.51 11.93
N GLY A 102 -22.00 20.41 11.80
CA GLY A 102 -21.07 20.74 12.89
C GLY A 102 -20.97 19.67 13.99
N ALA A 103 -21.55 18.49 13.79
CA ALA A 103 -21.35 17.31 14.62
C ALA A 103 -20.86 16.13 13.77
N THR A 104 -19.92 16.40 12.85
CA THR A 104 -19.27 15.36 12.05
C THR A 104 -18.26 14.57 12.88
N LEU A 105 -17.75 13.47 12.33
CA LEU A 105 -16.68 12.66 12.91
C LEU A 105 -15.28 13.15 12.49
N PHE A 106 -15.16 14.33 11.88
CA PHE A 106 -13.87 14.98 11.64
C PHE A 106 -13.30 15.54 12.94
N LEU A 107 -11.97 15.50 13.08
CA LEU A 107 -11.27 15.86 14.32
C LEU A 107 -11.66 17.25 14.84
N LYS A 108 -11.80 18.25 13.96
CA LYS A 108 -12.20 19.61 14.32
C LYS A 108 -13.57 19.67 15.00
N ASP A 109 -14.53 18.89 14.52
CA ASP A 109 -15.88 18.84 15.09
C ASP A 109 -15.90 18.04 16.38
N LEU A 110 -15.17 16.91 16.45
CA LEU A 110 -15.02 16.14 17.67
C LEU A 110 -14.43 17.00 18.81
N GLN A 111 -13.35 17.73 18.53
CA GLN A 111 -12.71 18.64 19.49
C GLN A 111 -13.65 19.75 19.93
N ARG A 112 -14.33 20.40 18.99
CA ARG A 112 -15.28 21.47 19.30
C ARG A 112 -16.44 20.98 20.20
N ASN A 113 -16.83 19.72 20.04
CA ASN A 113 -17.91 19.11 20.81
C ASN A 113 -17.44 18.37 22.08
N GLY A 114 -16.13 18.38 22.38
CA GLY A 114 -15.53 17.72 23.53
C GLY A 114 -15.64 16.20 23.49
N VAL A 115 -15.57 15.61 22.30
CA VAL A 115 -15.71 14.16 22.06
C VAL A 115 -14.61 13.60 21.17
N ASP A 116 -13.40 14.14 21.28
CA ASP A 116 -12.22 13.74 20.49
C ASP A 116 -11.37 12.66 21.12
N THR A 117 -11.73 12.13 22.29
CA THR A 117 -11.07 10.94 22.87
C THR A 117 -11.84 9.67 22.55
N GLU A 118 -11.15 8.53 22.55
CA GLU A 118 -11.78 7.22 22.32
C GLU A 118 -12.88 6.93 23.35
N GLU A 119 -12.65 7.27 24.62
CA GLU A 119 -13.59 7.06 25.72
C GLU A 119 -14.86 7.89 25.54
N GLU A 120 -14.71 9.11 25.03
CA GLU A 120 -15.83 9.99 24.72
C GLU A 120 -16.65 9.48 23.53
N ILE A 121 -15.98 9.04 22.47
CA ILE A 121 -16.62 8.44 21.30
C ILE A 121 -17.36 7.16 21.71
N TYR A 122 -16.74 6.32 22.54
CA TYR A 122 -17.37 5.15 23.15
C TYR A 122 -18.63 5.55 23.90
N ARG A 123 -18.55 6.54 24.79
CA ARG A 123 -19.69 6.97 25.61
C ARG A 123 -20.85 7.48 24.75
N VAL A 124 -20.58 8.31 23.75
CA VAL A 124 -21.62 8.81 22.84
C VAL A 124 -22.23 7.68 22.02
N THR A 125 -21.42 6.74 21.53
CA THR A 125 -21.92 5.57 20.78
C THR A 125 -22.75 4.66 21.67
N TYR A 126 -22.35 4.49 22.93
CA TYR A 126 -23.03 3.63 23.89
C TYR A 126 -24.39 4.21 24.32
N TYR A 127 -24.42 5.47 24.77
CA TYR A 127 -25.62 6.09 25.37
C TYR A 127 -26.44 6.96 24.41
N GLY A 128 -25.89 7.32 23.26
CA GLY A 128 -26.47 8.30 22.35
C GLY A 128 -26.23 9.74 22.80
N LYS A 129 -26.49 10.69 21.90
CA LYS A 129 -26.45 12.13 22.19
C LYS A 129 -27.39 12.87 21.25
N GLY A 130 -28.38 13.57 21.82
CA GLY A 130 -29.36 14.32 21.04
C GLY A 130 -30.16 13.40 20.11
N ARG A 131 -30.00 13.59 18.79
CA ARG A 131 -30.69 12.80 17.76
C ARG A 131 -29.98 11.49 17.40
N MET A 132 -28.72 11.29 17.84
CA MET A 132 -28.01 10.04 17.63
C MET A 132 -28.46 9.01 18.68
N PRO A 133 -28.99 7.85 18.25
CA PRO A 133 -29.39 6.81 19.19
C PRO A 133 -28.18 6.14 19.84
N GLY A 134 -28.30 5.71 21.09
CA GLY A 134 -27.31 4.86 21.76
C GLY A 134 -27.42 3.38 21.36
N PHE A 135 -26.26 2.71 21.24
CA PHE A 135 -26.16 1.31 20.78
C PHE A 135 -25.81 0.31 21.89
N GLY A 136 -25.39 0.77 23.07
CA GLY A 136 -24.95 -0.09 24.17
C GLY A 136 -26.06 -0.97 24.73
N GLN A 137 -25.72 -2.13 25.29
CA GLN A 137 -26.70 -3.06 25.87
C GLN A 137 -27.57 -2.41 26.94
N ASN A 138 -26.93 -1.61 27.82
CA ASN A 138 -27.61 -0.94 28.94
C ASN A 138 -28.07 0.49 28.62
N CYS A 139 -28.07 0.92 27.36
CA CYS A 139 -28.65 2.23 27.01
C CYS A 139 -30.14 2.28 27.37
N THR A 140 -30.52 3.34 28.08
CA THR A 140 -31.85 3.60 28.63
C THR A 140 -32.09 5.12 28.74
N PRO A 141 -33.34 5.63 28.66
CA PRO A 141 -34.60 4.97 28.29
C PRO A 141 -34.64 4.44 26.85
N ARG A 142 -35.60 3.55 26.55
CA ARG A 142 -35.69 2.90 25.23
C ARG A 142 -35.70 3.86 24.04
N GLY A 143 -36.31 5.04 24.20
CA GLY A 143 -36.49 6.03 23.14
C GLY A 143 -35.23 6.78 22.72
N GLN A 144 -34.18 6.81 23.55
CA GLN A 144 -32.88 7.40 23.16
C GLN A 144 -31.92 6.39 22.54
N CYS A 145 -32.32 5.12 22.44
CA CYS A 145 -31.46 4.04 22.00
C CYS A 145 -31.93 3.46 20.67
N THR A 146 -31.03 2.81 19.93
CA THR A 146 -31.33 2.24 18.62
C THR A 146 -32.49 1.26 18.69
N PHE A 147 -33.41 1.33 17.71
CA PHE A 147 -34.52 0.38 17.62
C PHE A 147 -34.09 -1.01 17.13
N GLY A 148 -32.94 -1.09 16.45
CA GLY A 148 -32.34 -2.34 16.03
C GLY A 148 -31.61 -3.09 17.15
N PRO A 149 -30.85 -4.15 16.81
CA PRO A 149 -30.00 -4.87 17.75
C PRO A 149 -29.00 -3.94 18.44
N ARG A 150 -28.79 -4.17 19.73
CA ARG A 150 -27.72 -3.52 20.51
C ARG A 150 -26.38 -4.16 20.17
N LEU A 151 -25.30 -3.39 20.31
CA LEU A 151 -23.93 -3.85 20.12
C LEU A 151 -23.33 -4.30 21.45
N GLN A 152 -22.38 -5.24 21.39
CA GLN A 152 -21.57 -5.58 22.56
C GLN A 152 -20.55 -4.48 22.86
N ASP A 153 -20.11 -4.40 24.12
CA ASP A 153 -19.15 -3.39 24.56
C ASP A 153 -17.84 -3.44 23.75
N ASP A 154 -17.34 -4.63 23.43
CA ASP A 154 -16.15 -4.81 22.60
C ASP A 154 -16.35 -4.30 21.15
N GLU A 155 -17.57 -4.43 20.58
CA GLU A 155 -17.89 -3.87 19.26
C GLU A 155 -17.91 -2.34 19.30
N ILE A 156 -18.44 -1.75 20.39
CA ILE A 156 -18.49 -0.29 20.55
C ILE A 156 -17.09 0.28 20.79
N LYS A 157 -16.24 -0.42 21.54
CA LYS A 157 -14.83 -0.06 21.72
C LYS A 157 -14.11 -0.07 20.38
N LEU A 158 -14.27 -1.15 19.61
CA LEU A 158 -13.68 -1.25 18.28
C LEU A 158 -14.15 -0.14 17.33
N LEU A 159 -15.43 0.26 17.41
CA LEU A 159 -15.95 1.40 16.67
C LEU A 159 -15.33 2.72 17.12
N ALA A 160 -15.11 2.92 18.42
CA ALA A 160 -14.51 4.12 18.97
C ALA A 160 -13.05 4.27 18.52
N GLU A 161 -12.26 3.19 18.62
CA GLU A 161 -10.90 3.10 18.11
C GLU A 161 -10.87 3.41 16.60
N PHE A 162 -11.77 2.79 15.83
CA PHE A 162 -11.88 3.02 14.39
C PHE A 162 -12.18 4.49 14.07
N VAL A 163 -13.22 5.09 14.68
CA VAL A 163 -13.59 6.49 14.44
C VAL A 163 -12.45 7.43 14.83
N LYS A 164 -11.78 7.21 15.96
CA LYS A 164 -10.62 8.01 16.38
C LYS A 164 -9.50 7.93 15.35
N SER A 165 -9.16 6.71 14.90
CA SER A 165 -8.11 6.50 13.91
C SER A 165 -8.42 7.14 12.56
N GLN A 166 -9.69 7.16 12.14
CA GLN A 166 -10.13 7.80 10.90
C GLN A 166 -10.12 9.32 11.02
N ALA A 167 -10.56 9.86 12.16
CA ALA A 167 -10.53 11.29 12.43
C ALA A 167 -9.10 11.85 12.44
N ASP A 168 -8.13 11.10 13.00
CA ASP A 168 -6.71 11.47 13.02
C ASP A 168 -6.07 11.47 11.64
N GLN A 169 -6.64 10.70 10.70
CA GLN A 169 -6.21 10.62 9.31
C GLN A 169 -7.07 11.49 8.37
N ASP A 170 -7.91 12.36 8.93
CA ASP A 170 -8.82 13.25 8.20
C ASP A 170 -9.73 12.51 7.21
N TRP A 171 -10.19 11.31 7.58
CA TRP A 171 -11.06 10.45 6.77
C TRP A 171 -10.57 10.26 5.33
N PRO A 172 -9.51 9.46 5.11
CA PRO A 172 -8.91 9.29 3.80
C PRO A 172 -9.92 8.75 2.78
N LYS A 173 -10.01 9.42 1.62
CA LYS A 173 -10.85 8.96 0.52
C LYS A 173 -10.25 7.71 -0.10
N ILE A 174 -11.06 6.69 -0.31
CA ILE A 174 -10.67 5.55 -1.13
C ILE A 174 -10.81 6.00 -2.58
N GLU A 175 -9.70 6.37 -3.21
CA GLU A 175 -9.68 6.60 -4.66
C GLU A 175 -9.93 5.26 -5.36
N ASN A 176 -11.17 5.04 -5.80
CA ASN A 176 -11.47 3.98 -6.76
C ASN A 176 -10.87 4.39 -8.11
N SER A 177 -9.70 3.87 -8.40
CA SER A 177 -9.11 3.88 -9.74
C SER A 177 -9.93 2.95 -10.64
N GLY A 178 -10.97 3.49 -11.26
CA GLY A 178 -11.86 2.76 -12.16
C GLY A 178 -12.78 3.70 -12.92
N ASP A 179 -12.20 4.43 -13.87
CA ASP A 179 -12.90 4.98 -15.04
C ASP A 179 -13.30 3.85 -16.00
#